data_AF-A0A8S8YJP8-F1
#
_entry.id   AF-A0A8S8YJP8-F1
#
_cell.length_a   1.000
_cell.length_b   1.000
_cell.length_c   1.000
_cell.angle_alpha   90.00
_cell.angle_beta   90.00
_cell.angle_gamma   90.00
#
_symmetry.space_group_name_H-M   'P 1'
#
loop_
_entity.id
_entity.type
_entity.pdbx_description
1 polymer ?
#
loop_
_entity_poly.entity_id
_entity_poly.type
_entity_poly.pdbx_seq_one_letter_code
_entity_poly.pdbx_strand_id
1 'polypeptide(L)'
;MPNALVVGEEVYFPVILKSGFGERMWSSLEDFEFRVGSMVLSDVRSPSIVSGGVEVPFVWKPGSNPVDGTYQVNLSIWLNQGDVPLTTGRSHSIVFEEGGGTQNYQFGEPARSVSSRLDVDIDVKYDGSSVTRTVEFVIEGSMASWLRWGMDNIGNATLPSDHLFKQVQGSVAQDLRQNGKVDGAEKDALTGHIDSSTRNLEYFLGNAGLALNPDGLFEGDLFDMNPEIEIDLMGVSGIDDAPIRIRIDVELALTGEERLLLISDFIRPQLGNGIWMTNGQPSVSLEVTMTAGTFSGIYSVSKEDLPEEMTVTHYRAGIFEVVKINAEGLSDEQKFEVEYVVAGNALFSPLITLIATVLILFVTLVLGLRLTRMRSRSIVVTASILFTGMMGYVYVLSALPPTFVMGIAAACTVAMMPLALISPRRVDWTMSEESLDDDYQRALNRKIPTVECPACGTSNPVETDTRPVRIPCGGCGRNLRIEA
;
A
#
# COMPACT_ATOMS: atom_id res chain seq x y z
N MET A 1 39.67 24.87 9.03
CA MET A 1 38.48 25.70 8.78
C MET A 1 38.85 26.86 7.89
N PRO A 2 38.34 26.94 6.64
CA PRO A 2 38.39 28.15 5.79
C PRO A 2 37.66 29.34 6.44
N ASN A 3 37.64 30.52 5.79
CA ASN A 3 36.93 31.69 6.33
C ASN A 3 35.40 31.46 6.30
N ALA A 4 34.67 32.17 7.17
CA ALA A 4 33.22 32.15 7.18
C ALA A 4 32.69 33.02 6.04
N LEU A 5 31.56 32.62 5.45
CA LEU A 5 30.95 33.29 4.31
C LEU A 5 29.53 33.74 4.72
N VAL A 6 29.16 34.98 4.42
CA VAL A 6 27.82 35.49 4.68
C VAL A 6 27.04 35.48 3.37
N VAL A 7 25.99 34.67 3.29
CA VAL A 7 25.18 34.44 2.09
C VAL A 7 23.73 34.74 2.43
N GLY A 8 23.20 35.86 1.95
CA GLY A 8 21.88 36.33 2.36
C GLY A 8 21.79 36.50 3.88
N GLU A 9 20.78 35.90 4.51
CA GLU A 9 20.58 35.94 5.96
C GLU A 9 21.33 34.86 6.74
N GLU A 10 22.13 34.02 6.07
CA GLU A 10 22.83 32.88 6.64
C GLU A 10 24.35 33.08 6.66
N VAL A 11 25.02 32.53 7.68
CA VAL A 11 26.48 32.45 7.75
C VAL A 11 26.91 30.99 7.63
N TYR A 12 27.77 30.73 6.65
CA TYR A 12 28.34 29.42 6.37
C TYR A 12 29.74 29.31 6.99
N PHE A 13 29.96 28.26 7.77
CA PHE A 13 31.25 27.88 8.32
C PHE A 13 31.71 26.55 7.71
N PRO A 14 32.49 26.59 6.61
CA PRO A 14 33.05 25.38 6.04
C PRO A 14 34.06 24.74 7.00
N VAL A 15 33.95 23.44 7.21
CA VAL A 15 34.93 22.65 7.96
C VAL A 15 35.43 21.52 7.08
N ILE A 16 36.73 21.56 6.78
CA ILE A 16 37.39 20.50 6.03
C ILE A 16 37.99 19.51 7.03
N LEU A 17 37.46 18.29 7.03
CA LEU A 17 38.01 17.15 7.74
C LEU A 17 38.84 16.34 6.75
N LYS A 18 40.10 16.04 7.08
CA LYS A 18 40.98 15.22 6.23
C LYS A 18 41.34 13.91 6.92
N SER A 19 41.18 12.81 6.21
CA SER A 19 41.45 11.46 6.72
C SER A 19 41.68 10.47 5.57
N GLY A 20 42.34 9.36 5.86
CA GLY A 20 42.47 8.23 4.92
C GLY A 20 41.14 7.54 4.61
N PHE A 21 40.08 7.80 5.37
CA PHE A 21 38.75 7.22 5.17
C PHE A 21 37.84 8.01 4.23
N GLY A 22 38.30 9.14 3.69
CA GLY A 22 37.53 9.94 2.72
C GLY A 22 36.19 10.45 3.28
N GLU A 23 35.12 10.30 2.50
CA GLU A 23 33.75 10.70 2.87
C GLU A 23 33.20 9.93 4.09
N ARG A 24 33.63 8.67 4.28
CA ARG A 24 33.11 7.78 5.33
C ARG A 24 33.42 8.28 6.74
N MET A 25 34.40 9.15 6.87
CA MET A 25 34.79 9.74 8.15
C MET A 25 33.62 10.47 8.82
N TRP A 26 32.79 11.18 8.05
CA TRP A 26 31.67 11.94 8.62
C TRP A 26 30.54 11.01 9.08
N SER A 27 30.17 10.04 8.26
CA SER A 27 29.15 9.02 8.60
C SER A 27 29.57 8.09 9.73
N SER A 28 30.87 7.99 10.03
CA SER A 28 31.41 7.15 11.10
C SER A 28 31.64 7.89 12.42
N LEU A 29 31.30 9.19 12.50
CA LEU A 29 31.37 9.91 13.77
C LEU A 29 30.28 9.39 14.71
N GLU A 30 30.64 9.22 15.98
CA GLU A 30 29.66 8.89 17.03
C GLU A 30 28.79 10.13 17.32
N ASP A 31 29.43 11.28 17.47
CA ASP A 31 28.75 12.54 17.76
C ASP A 31 29.63 13.75 17.36
N PHE A 32 29.02 14.92 17.22
CA PHE A 32 29.72 16.20 17.05
C PHE A 32 28.98 17.34 17.76
N GLU A 33 29.75 18.34 18.19
CA GLU A 33 29.22 19.58 18.75
C GLU A 33 29.92 20.76 18.08
N PHE A 34 29.17 21.60 17.38
CA PHE A 34 29.67 22.81 16.76
C PHE A 34 29.12 24.04 17.47
N ARG A 35 30.01 24.94 17.90
CA ARG A 35 29.66 26.11 18.71
C ARG A 35 30.13 27.41 18.10
N VAL A 36 29.25 28.40 18.09
CA VAL A 36 29.58 29.79 17.79
C VAL A 36 29.37 30.61 19.07
N GLY A 37 30.46 31.01 19.70
CA GLY A 37 30.45 31.60 21.04
C GLY A 37 29.90 30.62 22.08
N SER A 38 28.77 30.95 22.70
CA SER A 38 28.08 30.07 23.66
C SER A 38 27.02 29.17 23.02
N MET A 39 26.61 29.46 21.78
CA MET A 39 25.51 28.78 21.08
C MET A 39 26.00 27.49 20.41
N VAL A 40 25.24 26.41 20.53
CA VAL A 40 25.43 25.18 19.76
C VAL A 40 24.61 25.27 18.48
N LEU A 41 25.22 24.98 17.34
CA LEU A 41 24.53 24.88 16.06
C LEU A 41 24.22 23.42 15.75
N SER A 42 22.98 23.18 15.32
CA SER A 42 22.52 21.88 14.84
C SER A 42 22.27 21.85 13.33
N ASP A 43 22.24 23.01 12.67
CA ASP A 43 22.00 23.14 11.24
C ASP A 43 23.30 22.85 10.47
N VAL A 44 23.35 21.68 9.83
CA VAL A 44 24.49 21.19 9.06
C VAL A 44 23.98 20.80 7.67
N ARG A 45 24.59 21.38 6.63
CA ARG A 45 24.28 21.01 5.25
C ARG A 45 25.00 19.73 4.85
N SER A 46 24.51 19.08 3.80
CA SER A 46 25.09 17.82 3.33
C SER A 46 26.60 17.99 3.07
N PRO A 47 27.44 17.09 3.63
CA PRO A 47 28.88 17.14 3.42
C PRO A 47 29.24 17.02 1.94
N SER A 48 30.28 17.71 1.50
CA SER A 48 30.77 17.68 0.12
C SER A 48 32.14 17.02 0.00
N ILE A 49 32.39 16.38 -1.14
CA ILE A 49 33.61 15.60 -1.39
C ILE A 49 34.78 16.56 -1.68
N VAL A 50 35.89 16.38 -0.96
CA VAL A 50 37.14 17.12 -1.20
C VAL A 50 38.35 16.19 -1.23
N SER A 51 39.43 16.63 -1.86
CA SER A 51 40.66 15.82 -1.98
C SER A 51 41.20 15.41 -0.60
N GLY A 52 41.11 14.11 -0.30
CA GLY A 52 41.60 13.50 0.94
C GLY A 52 40.72 13.72 2.17
N GLY A 53 39.42 14.01 1.98
CA GLY A 53 38.51 14.28 3.09
C GLY A 53 37.09 14.65 2.67
N VAL A 54 36.41 15.37 3.56
CA VAL A 54 35.05 15.89 3.37
C VAL A 54 34.97 17.32 3.90
N GLU A 55 34.23 18.18 3.21
CA GLU A 55 33.90 19.53 3.64
C GLU A 55 32.47 19.58 4.15
N VAL A 56 32.30 19.95 5.41
CA VAL A 56 31.01 20.02 6.10
C VAL A 56 30.65 21.49 6.32
N PRO A 57 29.57 22.02 5.72
CA PRO A 57 29.12 23.38 5.93
C PRO A 57 28.19 23.45 7.16
N PHE A 58 28.64 24.14 8.21
CA PHE A 58 27.78 24.48 9.35
C PHE A 58 27.10 25.83 9.11
N VAL A 59 25.80 25.90 9.34
CA VAL A 59 25.00 27.10 9.04
C VAL A 59 24.53 27.78 10.31
N TRP A 60 24.72 29.09 10.38
CA TRP A 60 24.22 29.93 11.45
C TRP A 60 23.25 30.98 10.92
N LYS A 61 22.09 31.07 11.57
CA LYS A 61 21.08 32.10 11.33
C LYS A 61 21.14 33.11 12.48
N PRO A 62 21.80 34.26 12.29
CA PRO A 62 21.97 35.26 13.35
C PRO A 62 20.68 36.06 13.66
N GLY A 63 19.61 35.87 12.88
CA GLY A 63 18.32 36.52 13.07
C GLY A 63 18.23 37.89 12.38
N SER A 64 17.17 38.65 12.67
CA SER A 64 16.79 39.85 11.93
C SER A 64 17.62 41.11 12.21
N ASN A 65 18.55 41.07 13.17
CA ASN A 65 19.41 42.22 13.49
C ASN A 65 20.81 41.75 13.91
N PRO A 66 21.57 41.16 12.98
CA PRO A 66 22.88 40.60 13.28
C PRO A 66 23.88 41.71 13.61
N VAL A 67 24.85 41.42 14.47
CA VAL A 67 25.85 42.40 14.94
C VAL A 67 27.21 42.06 14.33
N ASP A 68 27.90 43.02 13.74
CA ASP A 68 29.26 42.81 13.27
C ASP A 68 30.21 42.48 14.42
N GLY A 69 31.14 41.55 14.19
CA GLY A 69 32.06 41.19 15.24
C GLY A 69 32.98 40.02 14.94
N THR A 70 33.81 39.71 15.93
CA THR A 70 34.67 38.52 15.92
C THR A 70 34.03 37.42 16.74
N TYR A 71 33.66 36.34 16.08
CA TYR A 71 33.01 35.18 16.67
C TYR A 71 34.01 34.03 16.82
N GLN A 72 34.08 33.46 18.02
CA GLN A 72 34.86 32.23 18.26
C GLN A 72 34.02 31.03 17.86
N VAL A 73 34.57 30.20 16.99
CA VAL A 73 33.93 28.98 16.52
C VAL A 73 34.74 27.79 17.02
N ASN A 74 34.07 26.82 17.64
CA ASN A 74 34.70 25.60 18.15
C ASN A 74 33.94 24.38 17.63
N LEU A 75 34.67 23.38 17.17
CA LEU A 75 34.16 22.07 16.81
C LEU A 75 34.75 21.03 17.76
N SER A 76 33.89 20.19 18.30
CA SER A 76 34.23 18.99 19.05
C SER A 76 33.68 17.78 18.30
N ILE A 77 34.51 16.76 18.06
CA ILE A 77 34.07 15.50 17.43
C ILE A 77 34.42 14.30 18.31
N TRP A 78 33.51 13.34 18.39
CA TRP A 78 33.69 12.07 19.08
C TRP A 78 33.78 10.94 18.06
N LEU A 79 34.87 10.17 18.14
CA LEU A 79 35.07 9.02 17.26
C LEU A 79 34.43 7.74 17.85
N ASN A 80 34.43 7.60 19.17
CA ASN A 80 33.77 6.49 19.86
C ASN A 80 33.06 6.99 21.12
N GLN A 81 32.08 6.21 21.56
CA GLN A 81 31.33 6.50 22.78
C GLN A 81 32.24 6.55 24.02
N GLY A 82 32.20 7.67 24.75
CA GLY A 82 32.98 7.87 25.98
C GLY A 82 34.41 8.39 25.80
N ASP A 83 34.85 8.61 24.55
CA ASP A 83 36.18 9.18 24.27
C ASP A 83 36.25 10.69 24.57
N VAL A 84 37.48 11.19 24.77
CA VAL A 84 37.74 12.64 24.83
C VAL A 84 37.61 13.21 23.40
N PRO A 85 36.83 14.28 23.20
CA PRO A 85 36.62 14.82 21.86
C PRO A 85 37.88 15.42 21.28
N LEU A 86 38.05 15.28 19.97
CA LEU A 86 39.00 16.09 19.22
C LEU A 86 38.40 17.49 19.06
N THR A 87 39.09 18.49 19.57
CA THR A 87 38.61 19.88 19.54
C THR A 87 39.47 20.74 18.63
N THR A 88 38.83 21.60 17.85
CA THR A 88 39.49 22.61 17.04
C THR A 88 38.65 23.87 17.05
N GLY A 89 39.29 25.04 16.96
CA GLY A 89 38.56 26.30 16.96
C GLY A 89 39.30 27.38 16.20
N ARG A 90 38.53 28.33 15.69
CA ARG A 90 39.02 29.48 14.94
C ARG A 90 38.12 30.69 15.19
N SER A 91 38.74 31.87 15.23
CA SER A 91 38.03 33.14 15.28
C SER A 91 37.71 33.63 13.87
N HIS A 92 36.46 34.00 13.63
CA HIS A 92 35.97 34.55 12.36
C HIS A 92 35.54 36.00 12.56
N SER A 93 36.05 36.91 11.74
CA SER A 93 35.52 38.27 11.65
C SER A 93 34.40 38.27 10.63
N ILE A 94 33.19 38.62 11.07
CA ILE A 94 31.97 38.59 10.27
C ILE A 94 31.42 40.01 10.20
N VAL A 95 31.08 40.44 8.99
CA VAL A 95 30.47 41.73 8.69
C VAL A 95 29.17 41.44 7.94
N PHE A 96 28.06 41.99 8.44
CA PHE A 96 26.73 41.86 7.87
C PHE A 96 26.41 43.12 7.06
N GLU A 97 26.03 42.94 5.80
CA GLU A 97 25.61 44.05 4.94
C GLU A 97 24.09 44.28 5.05
N GLU A 98 23.64 45.48 4.69
CA GLU A 98 22.23 45.87 4.76
C GLU A 98 21.40 45.04 3.76
N GLY A 99 20.61 44.09 4.28
CA GLY A 99 19.88 43.10 3.47
C GLY A 99 20.52 41.70 3.40
N GLY A 100 21.58 41.44 4.17
CA GLY A 100 22.29 40.16 4.22
C GLY A 100 23.65 40.19 3.50
N GLY A 101 24.35 39.07 3.46
CA GLY A 101 25.64 38.97 2.79
C GLY A 101 25.51 38.79 1.27
N THR A 102 26.46 39.40 0.54
CA THR A 102 26.55 39.40 -0.93
C THR A 102 27.47 38.29 -1.46
N GLN A 103 27.99 37.43 -0.59
CA GLN A 103 28.87 36.33 -0.99
C GLN A 103 28.04 35.15 -1.47
N ASN A 104 28.60 34.35 -2.38
CA ASN A 104 28.01 33.08 -2.82
C ASN A 104 28.81 31.92 -2.23
N TYR A 105 28.14 30.98 -1.57
CA TYR A 105 28.76 29.73 -1.17
C TYR A 105 28.76 28.77 -2.35
N GLN A 106 29.94 28.41 -2.84
CA GLN A 106 30.08 27.37 -3.87
C GLN A 106 30.07 26.02 -3.18
N PHE A 107 28.94 25.33 -3.26
CA PHE A 107 28.85 23.96 -2.76
C PHE A 107 29.71 23.03 -3.64
N GLY A 108 30.62 22.28 -3.01
CA GLY A 108 31.22 21.12 -3.65
C GLY A 108 30.18 20.02 -3.87
N GLU A 109 30.51 19.00 -4.67
CA GLU A 109 29.62 17.86 -4.90
C GLU A 109 29.23 17.19 -3.57
N PRO A 110 27.94 17.13 -3.21
CA PRO A 110 27.50 16.48 -1.99
C PRO A 110 27.82 14.98 -1.99
N ALA A 111 28.23 14.45 -0.85
CA ALA A 111 28.45 13.02 -0.66
C ALA A 111 27.10 12.28 -0.68
N ARG A 112 27.02 11.20 -1.46
CA ARG A 112 25.77 10.44 -1.66
C ARG A 112 25.46 9.42 -0.56
N SER A 113 26.50 8.93 0.14
CA SER A 113 26.49 7.76 1.03
C SER A 113 26.41 8.08 2.53
N VAL A 114 26.12 9.34 2.88
CA VAL A 114 26.17 9.80 4.27
C VAL A 114 24.90 9.44 5.04
N SER A 115 23.75 9.90 4.54
CA SER A 115 22.44 9.64 5.11
C SER A 115 21.40 9.93 4.04
N SER A 116 20.85 8.89 3.41
CA SER A 116 19.83 9.05 2.37
C SER A 116 18.76 7.97 2.52
N ARG A 117 17.51 8.39 2.33
CA ARG A 117 16.34 7.51 2.38
C ARG A 117 15.65 7.49 1.03
N LEU A 118 15.16 6.32 0.65
CA LEU A 118 14.34 6.11 -0.54
C LEU A 118 13.03 5.47 -0.13
N ASP A 119 11.92 6.15 -0.41
CA ASP A 119 10.60 5.53 -0.36
C ASP A 119 10.13 5.31 -1.81
N VAL A 120 9.76 4.08 -2.13
CA VAL A 120 9.30 3.66 -3.46
C VAL A 120 7.83 3.28 -3.36
N ASP A 121 6.96 4.02 -4.05
CA ASP A 121 5.54 3.69 -4.21
C ASP A 121 5.26 3.29 -5.66
N ILE A 122 4.67 2.11 -5.86
CA ILE A 122 4.33 1.59 -7.19
C ILE A 122 2.84 1.30 -7.25
N ASP A 123 2.12 2.09 -8.04
CA ASP A 123 0.72 1.82 -8.37
C ASP A 123 0.64 1.13 -9.74
N VAL A 124 0.05 -0.06 -9.77
CA VAL A 124 -0.12 -0.86 -10.99
C VAL A 124 -1.60 -1.06 -11.25
N LYS A 125 -2.05 -0.73 -12.46
CA LYS A 125 -3.43 -0.92 -12.91
C LYS A 125 -3.45 -1.85 -14.11
N TYR A 126 -4.18 -2.95 -13.97
CA TYR A 126 -4.36 -3.93 -15.04
C TYR A 126 -5.80 -3.91 -15.56
N ASP A 127 -5.99 -3.55 -16.83
CA ASP A 127 -7.33 -3.40 -17.42
C ASP A 127 -7.79 -4.59 -18.28
N GLY A 128 -6.89 -5.54 -18.56
CA GLY A 128 -7.13 -6.68 -19.45
C GLY A 128 -6.24 -6.67 -20.70
N SER A 129 -6.02 -5.49 -21.26
CA SER A 129 -5.28 -5.26 -22.50
C SER A 129 -3.95 -4.53 -22.30
N SER A 130 -3.85 -3.69 -21.29
CA SER A 130 -2.63 -3.01 -20.90
C SER A 130 -2.43 -3.00 -19.39
N VAL A 131 -1.18 -2.75 -19.02
CA VAL A 131 -0.75 -2.51 -17.65
C VAL A 131 -0.21 -1.10 -17.59
N THR A 132 -0.89 -0.23 -16.84
CA THR A 132 -0.38 1.09 -16.51
C THR A 132 0.35 0.99 -15.17
N ARG A 133 1.57 1.49 -15.10
CA ARG A 133 2.37 1.52 -13.88
C ARG A 133 2.88 2.93 -13.62
N THR A 134 2.71 3.39 -12.39
CA THR A 134 3.27 4.63 -11.87
C THR A 134 4.26 4.27 -10.78
N VAL A 135 5.54 4.60 -10.99
CA VAL A 135 6.61 4.44 -9.99
C VAL A 135 6.94 5.82 -9.44
N GLU A 136 6.73 6.03 -8.15
CA GLU A 136 7.07 7.26 -7.44
C GLU A 136 8.24 6.98 -6.48
N PHE A 137 9.30 7.76 -6.64
CA PHE A 137 10.42 7.81 -5.71
C PHE A 137 10.33 9.08 -4.88
N VAL A 138 10.32 8.92 -3.55
CA VAL A 138 10.57 10.03 -2.62
C VAL A 138 11.97 9.87 -2.06
N ILE A 139 12.84 10.82 -2.40
CA ILE A 139 14.27 10.80 -2.09
C ILE A 139 14.55 11.88 -1.06
N GLU A 140 15.12 11.49 0.07
CA GLU A 140 15.46 12.39 1.18
C GLU A 140 16.95 12.34 1.52
N GLY A 141 17.42 13.38 2.21
CA GLY A 141 18.76 13.39 2.77
C GLY A 141 19.82 13.80 1.75
N SER A 142 20.99 13.17 1.86
CA SER A 142 22.18 13.56 1.12
C SER A 142 22.04 13.34 -0.39
N MET A 143 21.28 12.32 -0.80
CA MET A 143 20.94 12.10 -2.20
C MET A 143 20.06 13.21 -2.78
N ALA A 144 19.11 13.73 -2.01
CA ALA A 144 18.28 14.85 -2.44
C ALA A 144 19.13 16.11 -2.65
N SER A 145 20.03 16.42 -1.71
CA SER A 145 21.02 17.50 -1.87
C SER A 145 21.90 17.31 -3.10
N TRP A 146 22.37 16.09 -3.37
CA TRP A 146 23.20 15.78 -4.54
C TRP A 146 22.44 15.98 -5.85
N LEU A 147 21.17 15.57 -5.93
CA LEU A 147 20.32 15.82 -7.09
C LEU A 147 20.11 17.31 -7.33
N ARG A 148 19.83 18.10 -6.27
CA ARG A 148 19.69 19.56 -6.37
C ARG A 148 20.97 20.23 -6.84
N TRP A 149 22.08 19.89 -6.20
CA TRP A 149 23.40 20.39 -6.59
C TRP A 149 23.73 20.02 -8.05
N GLY A 150 23.39 18.80 -8.46
CA GLY A 150 23.58 18.33 -9.82
C GLY A 150 22.82 19.14 -10.84
N MET A 151 21.56 19.47 -10.56
CA MET A 151 20.73 20.35 -11.39
C MET A 151 21.32 21.76 -11.53
N ASP A 152 21.71 22.39 -10.42
CA ASP A 152 22.38 23.72 -10.39
C ASP A 152 23.74 23.72 -11.13
N ASN A 153 24.34 22.54 -11.33
CA ASN A 153 25.60 22.37 -12.05
C ASN A 153 25.44 21.87 -13.50
N ILE A 154 24.23 21.84 -14.04
CA ILE A 154 24.00 21.47 -15.44
C ILE A 154 24.73 22.46 -16.37
N GLY A 155 25.49 21.92 -17.31
CA GLY A 155 26.30 22.71 -18.23
C GLY A 155 27.58 23.30 -17.61
N ASN A 156 27.93 22.94 -16.37
CA ASN A 156 29.21 23.30 -15.78
C ASN A 156 30.37 22.66 -16.56
N ALA A 157 31.33 23.47 -17.01
CA ALA A 157 32.50 23.03 -17.77
C ALA A 157 33.55 22.29 -16.93
N THR A 158 33.54 22.47 -15.61
CA THR A 158 34.56 21.91 -14.71
C THR A 158 34.27 20.49 -14.26
N LEU A 159 33.04 19.99 -14.46
CA LEU A 159 32.69 18.61 -14.12
C LEU A 159 33.44 17.61 -15.01
N PRO A 160 33.81 16.43 -14.47
CA PRO A 160 34.35 15.33 -15.28
C PRO A 160 33.44 14.99 -16.46
N SER A 161 34.03 14.60 -17.59
CA SER A 161 33.27 14.32 -18.83
C SER A 161 32.30 13.15 -18.70
N ASP A 162 32.55 12.24 -17.78
CA ASP A 162 31.76 11.05 -17.48
C ASP A 162 30.71 11.27 -16.39
N HIS A 163 30.66 12.46 -15.78
CA HIS A 163 29.69 12.79 -14.73
C HIS A 163 28.26 12.88 -15.28
N LEU A 164 27.27 12.36 -14.53
CA LEU A 164 25.86 12.31 -14.95
C LEU A 164 25.33 13.66 -15.44
N PHE A 165 25.44 14.69 -14.60
CA PHE A 165 24.93 16.04 -14.91
C PHE A 165 25.72 16.76 -16.01
N LYS A 166 26.90 16.25 -16.39
CA LYS A 166 27.67 16.75 -17.53
C LYS A 166 27.11 16.28 -18.87
N GLN A 167 26.43 15.13 -18.86
CA GLN A 167 25.82 14.52 -20.06
C GLN A 167 24.44 15.09 -20.38
N VAL A 168 23.81 15.77 -19.41
CA VAL A 168 22.51 16.40 -19.57
C VAL A 168 22.54 17.40 -20.74
N GLN A 169 21.68 17.14 -21.72
CA GLN A 169 21.55 17.99 -22.90
C GLN A 169 20.55 19.10 -22.61
N GLY A 170 21.01 20.35 -22.64
CA GLY A 170 20.16 21.52 -22.42
C GLY A 170 20.99 22.79 -22.25
N SER A 171 20.47 23.92 -22.72
CA SER A 171 21.11 25.21 -22.51
C SER A 171 20.43 25.95 -21.36
N VAL A 172 21.02 25.91 -20.18
CA VAL A 172 20.64 26.76 -19.04
C VAL A 172 21.33 28.10 -19.17
N ALA A 173 20.66 29.22 -18.86
CA ALA A 173 21.29 30.55 -18.91
C ALA A 173 22.41 30.69 -17.86
N GLN A 174 23.46 31.45 -18.15
CA GLN A 174 24.66 31.48 -17.30
C GLN A 174 24.42 32.06 -15.91
N ASP A 175 23.44 32.95 -15.77
CA ASP A 175 22.99 33.58 -14.53
C ASP A 175 22.17 32.64 -13.63
N LEU A 176 21.58 31.58 -14.21
CA LEU A 176 20.85 30.56 -13.47
C LEU A 176 21.77 29.44 -12.96
N ARG A 177 22.90 29.21 -13.64
CA ARG A 177 23.84 28.15 -13.25
C ARG A 177 24.64 28.52 -12.00
N GLN A 178 24.84 27.55 -11.12
CA GLN A 178 25.70 27.66 -9.94
C GLN A 178 25.32 28.83 -9.02
N ASN A 179 24.02 29.11 -8.94
CA ASN A 179 23.48 30.18 -8.12
C ASN A 179 23.05 29.67 -6.73
N GLY A 180 23.22 28.37 -6.47
CA GLY A 180 22.91 27.72 -5.20
C GLY A 180 21.43 27.37 -5.03
N LYS A 181 20.65 27.44 -6.11
CA LYS A 181 19.24 27.08 -6.17
C LYS A 181 18.96 26.32 -7.46
N VAL A 182 17.94 25.48 -7.42
CA VAL A 182 17.44 24.76 -8.59
C VAL A 182 16.37 25.61 -9.25
N ASP A 183 16.68 26.11 -10.43
CA ASP A 183 15.73 26.88 -11.24
C ASP A 183 14.88 25.97 -12.13
N GLY A 184 13.71 26.48 -12.54
CA GLY A 184 12.78 25.73 -13.41
C GLY A 184 13.45 25.26 -14.70
N ALA A 185 14.32 26.09 -15.30
CA ALA A 185 15.05 25.73 -16.52
C ALA A 185 16.02 24.55 -16.32
N GLU A 186 16.61 24.38 -15.14
CA GLU A 186 17.52 23.27 -14.83
C GLU A 186 16.77 21.99 -14.58
N LYS A 187 15.66 22.08 -13.83
CA LYS A 187 14.72 20.99 -13.63
C LYS A 187 14.16 20.47 -14.96
N ASP A 188 13.74 21.38 -15.84
CA ASP A 188 13.20 21.04 -17.16
C ASP A 188 14.29 20.46 -18.07
N ALA A 189 15.54 20.94 -17.97
CA ALA A 189 16.67 20.39 -18.71
C ALA A 189 17.00 18.96 -18.28
N LEU A 190 17.01 18.67 -16.97
CA LEU A 190 17.19 17.31 -16.47
C LEU A 190 16.04 16.41 -16.90
N THR A 191 14.80 16.84 -16.64
CA THR A 191 13.59 16.08 -16.99
C THR A 191 13.57 15.75 -18.48
N GLY A 192 13.76 16.75 -19.34
CA GLY A 192 13.79 16.55 -20.80
C GLY A 192 14.96 15.68 -21.27
N HIS A 193 16.10 15.70 -20.58
CA HIS A 193 17.20 14.79 -20.91
C HIS A 193 16.88 13.33 -20.57
N ILE A 194 16.30 13.07 -19.40
CA ILE A 194 15.93 11.71 -18.99
C ILE A 194 14.79 11.19 -19.89
N ASP A 195 13.81 12.05 -20.20
CA ASP A 195 12.66 11.75 -21.07
C ASP A 195 13.05 11.53 -22.54
N SER A 196 14.15 12.14 -23.01
CA SER A 196 14.56 12.04 -24.42
C SER A 196 14.98 10.64 -24.89
N SER A 197 15.31 9.72 -23.97
CA SER A 197 15.72 8.36 -24.30
C SER A 197 15.67 7.44 -23.09
N THR A 198 15.15 6.23 -23.29
CA THR A 198 15.11 5.19 -22.24
C THR A 198 16.49 4.83 -21.72
N ARG A 199 17.53 4.93 -22.55
CA ARG A 199 18.92 4.74 -22.12
C ARG A 199 19.39 5.83 -21.14
N ASN A 200 18.90 7.06 -21.28
CA ASN A 200 19.22 8.13 -20.32
C ASN A 200 18.51 7.87 -18.99
N LEU A 201 17.27 7.36 -19.04
CA LEU A 201 16.56 6.89 -17.85
C LEU A 201 17.28 5.74 -17.15
N GLU A 202 17.69 4.70 -17.87
CA GLU A 202 18.48 3.60 -17.31
C GLU A 202 19.79 4.07 -16.69
N TYR A 203 20.48 5.02 -17.34
CA TYR A 203 21.73 5.58 -16.83
C TYR A 203 21.51 6.42 -15.56
N PHE A 204 20.43 7.20 -15.51
CA PHE A 204 20.02 7.97 -14.35
C PHE A 204 19.63 7.06 -13.16
N LEU A 205 18.84 6.02 -13.42
CA LEU A 205 18.45 5.05 -12.41
C LEU A 205 19.65 4.22 -11.93
N GLY A 206 20.59 3.87 -12.82
CA GLY A 206 21.75 3.05 -12.49
C GLY A 206 22.79 3.70 -11.56
N ASN A 207 23.96 3.08 -11.45
CA ASN A 207 24.99 3.45 -10.46
C ASN A 207 25.52 4.89 -10.56
N ALA A 208 25.35 5.54 -11.72
CA ALA A 208 25.75 6.93 -11.91
C ALA A 208 24.82 7.90 -11.17
N GLY A 209 23.54 7.57 -11.02
CA GLY A 209 22.56 8.34 -10.24
C GLY A 209 22.09 7.58 -9.01
N LEU A 210 20.91 6.95 -9.12
CA LEU A 210 20.16 6.40 -7.98
C LEU A 210 20.57 4.97 -7.58
N ALA A 211 21.42 4.30 -8.36
CA ALA A 211 21.83 2.91 -8.18
C ALA A 211 20.67 1.93 -7.97
N LEU A 212 19.63 2.13 -8.75
CA LEU A 212 18.49 1.24 -8.89
C LEU A 212 18.62 0.43 -10.18
N ASN A 213 18.02 -0.75 -10.19
CA ASN A 213 17.92 -1.61 -11.34
C ASN A 213 16.53 -1.43 -11.98
N PRO A 214 16.44 -0.83 -13.18
CA PRO A 214 15.16 -0.62 -13.85
C PRO A 214 14.44 -1.96 -14.10
N ASP A 215 15.16 -3.02 -14.45
CA ASP A 215 14.58 -4.34 -14.70
C ASP A 215 13.81 -4.91 -13.50
N GLY A 216 14.16 -4.51 -12.26
CA GLY A 216 13.44 -4.94 -11.06
C GLY A 216 12.26 -4.05 -10.68
N LEU A 217 12.17 -2.85 -11.25
CA LEU A 217 11.10 -1.88 -11.01
C LEU A 217 10.01 -1.91 -12.10
N PHE A 218 10.38 -2.29 -13.32
CA PHE A 218 9.51 -2.27 -14.50
C PHE A 218 9.27 -3.68 -15.03
N GLU A 219 8.10 -3.89 -15.62
CA GLU A 219 7.59 -5.21 -16.02
C GLU A 219 8.21 -5.75 -17.32
N GLY A 220 8.99 -4.91 -18.01
CA GLY A 220 9.58 -5.19 -19.31
C GLY A 220 10.60 -4.12 -19.70
N ASP A 221 11.03 -4.16 -20.96
CA ASP A 221 11.96 -3.17 -21.50
C ASP A 221 11.30 -1.78 -21.52
N LEU A 222 11.96 -0.80 -20.91
CA LEU A 222 11.52 0.60 -20.91
C LEU A 222 11.28 1.14 -22.32
N PHE A 223 12.01 0.63 -23.33
CA PHE A 223 11.81 1.01 -24.73
C PHE A 223 10.40 0.74 -25.24
N ASP A 224 9.81 -0.39 -24.84
CA ASP A 224 8.48 -0.79 -25.29
C ASP A 224 7.35 -0.09 -24.51
N MET A 225 7.66 0.54 -23.37
CA MET A 225 6.68 1.11 -22.43
C MET A 225 6.56 2.64 -22.49
N ASN A 226 7.38 3.32 -23.30
CA ASN A 226 7.41 4.78 -23.50
C ASN A 226 7.23 5.59 -22.19
N PRO A 227 8.22 5.58 -21.29
CA PRO A 227 8.12 6.23 -19.98
C PRO A 227 7.94 7.75 -20.09
N GLU A 228 7.09 8.30 -19.23
CA GLU A 228 6.94 9.74 -18.99
C GLU A 228 7.44 10.07 -17.59
N ILE A 229 8.21 11.15 -17.45
CA ILE A 229 8.95 11.46 -16.22
C ILE A 229 8.59 12.84 -15.70
N GLU A 230 8.33 12.94 -14.40
CA GLU A 230 8.09 14.18 -13.70
C GLU A 230 9.02 14.31 -12.48
N ILE A 231 9.62 15.49 -12.30
CA ILE A 231 10.43 15.83 -11.12
C ILE A 231 9.75 16.98 -10.37
N ASP A 232 9.52 16.78 -9.08
CA ASP A 232 8.96 17.76 -8.16
C ASP A 232 9.92 18.01 -6.98
N LEU A 233 10.28 19.28 -6.79
CA LEU A 233 11.18 19.75 -5.73
C LEU A 233 10.46 19.98 -4.40
N MET A 234 9.15 19.69 -4.32
CA MET A 234 8.32 19.79 -3.12
C MET A 234 8.31 21.20 -2.50
N GLY A 235 8.41 22.23 -3.36
CA GLY A 235 8.41 23.64 -2.96
C GLY A 235 9.77 24.17 -2.45
N VAL A 236 10.83 23.37 -2.51
CA VAL A 236 12.16 23.74 -2.00
C VAL A 236 13.18 23.81 -3.13
N SER A 237 13.62 25.03 -3.45
CA SER A 237 14.58 25.27 -4.53
C SER A 237 16.02 25.41 -4.05
N GLY A 238 16.31 25.55 -2.76
CA GLY A 238 17.69 25.63 -2.26
C GLY A 238 18.41 24.29 -2.35
N ILE A 239 19.74 24.28 -2.41
CA ILE A 239 20.52 23.04 -2.27
C ILE A 239 20.44 22.58 -0.81
N ASP A 240 19.48 21.71 -0.52
CA ASP A 240 19.27 21.09 0.78
C ASP A 240 18.80 19.64 0.67
N ASP A 241 18.60 19.05 1.84
CA ASP A 241 18.23 17.65 2.07
C ASP A 241 16.71 17.40 2.10
N ALA A 242 15.90 18.41 1.75
CA ALA A 242 14.45 18.28 1.69
C ALA A 242 14.03 17.20 0.66
N PRO A 243 12.87 16.56 0.80
CA PRO A 243 12.44 15.52 -0.11
C PRO A 243 12.33 16.01 -1.56
N ILE A 244 12.72 15.16 -2.52
CA ILE A 244 12.41 15.30 -3.95
C ILE A 244 11.52 14.13 -4.35
N ARG A 245 10.49 14.41 -5.14
CA ARG A 245 9.68 13.37 -5.77
C ARG A 245 10.07 13.22 -7.23
N ILE A 246 10.31 11.99 -7.67
CA ILE A 246 10.46 11.63 -9.07
C ILE A 246 9.37 10.63 -9.40
N ARG A 247 8.52 10.93 -10.38
CA ARG A 247 7.45 10.06 -10.84
C ARG A 247 7.74 9.59 -12.25
N ILE A 248 7.57 8.29 -12.49
CA ILE A 248 7.73 7.67 -13.80
C ILE A 248 6.44 6.91 -14.11
N ASP A 249 5.74 7.34 -15.16
CA ASP A 249 4.54 6.68 -15.66
C ASP A 249 4.90 5.85 -16.91
N VAL A 250 4.45 4.61 -16.96
CA VAL A 250 4.68 3.69 -18.07
C VAL A 250 3.40 2.94 -18.44
N GLU A 251 3.26 2.60 -19.72
CA GLU A 251 2.16 1.77 -20.22
C GLU A 251 2.69 0.61 -21.05
N LEU A 252 2.36 -0.62 -20.65
CA LEU A 252 2.70 -1.83 -21.39
C LEU A 252 1.43 -2.42 -22.02
N ALA A 253 1.42 -2.55 -23.35
CA ALA A 253 0.37 -3.28 -24.05
C ALA A 253 0.64 -4.79 -24.02
N LEU A 254 -0.31 -5.58 -23.52
CA LEU A 254 -0.15 -7.03 -23.38
C LEU A 254 -0.55 -7.77 -24.67
N THR A 255 0.21 -8.81 -25.02
CA THR A 255 -0.03 -9.62 -26.22
C THR A 255 -0.27 -11.11 -25.93
N GLY A 256 -0.98 -11.46 -24.85
CA GLY A 256 -1.38 -12.83 -24.57
C GLY A 256 -1.59 -13.13 -23.08
N GLU A 257 -1.76 -14.41 -22.73
CA GLU A 257 -1.65 -14.88 -21.33
C GLU A 257 -0.17 -14.89 -20.94
N GLU A 258 0.30 -13.78 -20.36
CA GLU A 258 1.69 -13.57 -19.97
C GLU A 258 1.83 -13.65 -18.43
N ARG A 259 2.92 -14.29 -17.98
CA ARG A 259 3.42 -14.15 -16.60
C ARG A 259 4.24 -12.87 -16.58
N LEU A 260 3.94 -11.98 -15.66
CA LEU A 260 4.41 -10.61 -15.65
C LEU A 260 5.08 -10.28 -14.32
N LEU A 261 6.16 -9.51 -14.38
CA LEU A 261 6.92 -9.09 -13.21
C LEU A 261 6.21 -7.94 -12.50
N LEU A 262 5.82 -8.14 -11.23
CA LEU A 262 5.30 -7.05 -10.41
C LEU A 262 6.46 -6.21 -9.86
N ILE A 263 7.41 -6.88 -9.18
CA ILE A 263 8.60 -6.26 -8.62
C ILE A 263 9.66 -7.34 -8.35
N SER A 264 10.93 -7.03 -8.57
CA SER A 264 12.06 -7.83 -8.08
C SER A 264 13.10 -6.96 -7.36
N ASP A 265 14.21 -7.56 -6.94
CA ASP A 265 15.34 -6.84 -6.39
C ASP A 265 15.78 -5.71 -7.33
N PHE A 266 15.66 -4.48 -6.82
CA PHE A 266 15.94 -3.28 -7.60
C PHE A 266 17.09 -2.45 -7.03
N ILE A 267 17.64 -2.79 -5.86
CA ILE A 267 18.79 -2.06 -5.30
C ILE A 267 20.07 -2.66 -5.87
N ARG A 268 20.88 -1.86 -6.56
CA ARG A 268 22.14 -2.36 -7.14
C ARG A 268 23.21 -2.49 -6.06
N PRO A 269 24.06 -3.54 -6.11
CA PRO A 269 25.20 -3.67 -5.22
C PRO A 269 26.18 -2.51 -5.34
N GLN A 270 26.60 -1.96 -4.20
CA GLN A 270 27.51 -0.83 -4.14
C GLN A 270 28.77 -1.13 -3.32
N LEU A 271 29.87 -0.46 -3.66
CA LEU A 271 31.10 -0.58 -2.86
C LEU A 271 30.98 0.28 -1.60
N GLY A 272 31.24 -0.31 -0.44
CA GLY A 272 31.23 0.41 0.84
C GLY A 272 29.89 0.31 1.57
N ASN A 273 29.45 1.38 2.22
CA ASN A 273 28.22 1.37 3.03
C ASN A 273 26.95 1.60 2.21
N GLY A 274 26.96 1.57 0.88
CA GLY A 274 25.79 1.90 0.06
C GLY A 274 25.32 3.37 0.19
N ILE A 275 24.43 3.81 -0.70
CA ILE A 275 23.85 5.16 -0.71
C ILE A 275 22.57 5.24 0.11
N TRP A 276 21.79 4.16 0.15
CA TRP A 276 20.47 4.10 0.79
C TRP A 276 20.56 3.63 2.23
N MET A 277 21.38 4.32 3.02
CA MET A 277 21.54 4.08 4.44
C MET A 277 21.26 5.35 5.23
N THR A 278 20.69 5.16 6.41
CA THR A 278 20.52 6.20 7.43
C THR A 278 21.06 5.66 8.75
N ASN A 279 22.02 6.36 9.35
CA ASN A 279 22.67 5.94 10.60
C ASN A 279 23.25 4.51 10.56
N GLY A 280 23.76 4.09 9.41
CA GLY A 280 24.34 2.76 9.21
C GLY A 280 23.33 1.61 9.11
N GLN A 281 22.03 1.90 8.96
CA GLN A 281 20.98 0.91 8.68
C GLN A 281 20.37 1.15 7.30
N PRO A 282 19.94 0.09 6.58
CA PRO A 282 19.22 0.23 5.31
C PRO A 282 17.95 1.05 5.48
N SER A 283 17.74 2.01 4.58
CA SER A 283 16.60 2.95 4.65
C SER A 283 15.88 3.05 3.31
N VAL A 284 15.51 1.89 2.75
CA VAL A 284 14.62 1.79 1.61
C VAL A 284 13.27 1.24 2.05
N SER A 285 12.19 1.94 1.74
CA SER A 285 10.82 1.42 1.90
C SER A 285 10.19 1.17 0.53
N LEU A 286 9.35 0.15 0.46
CA LEU A 286 8.65 -0.26 -0.76
C LEU A 286 7.17 -0.49 -0.42
N GLU A 287 6.30 0.28 -1.07
CA GLU A 287 4.87 0.01 -1.17
C GLU A 287 4.52 -0.29 -2.63
N VAL A 288 3.88 -1.43 -2.88
CA VAL A 288 3.34 -1.75 -4.22
C VAL A 288 1.87 -2.06 -4.07
N THR A 289 1.03 -1.37 -4.83
CA THR A 289 -0.40 -1.66 -4.93
C THR A 289 -0.75 -1.98 -6.38
N MET A 290 -1.08 -3.23 -6.65
CA MET A 290 -1.64 -3.65 -7.94
C MET A 290 -3.15 -3.79 -7.82
N THR A 291 -3.89 -3.16 -8.74
CA THR A 291 -5.34 -3.28 -8.86
C THR A 291 -5.71 -3.82 -10.24
N ALA A 292 -6.41 -4.96 -10.25
CA ALA A 292 -6.99 -5.53 -11.46
C ALA A 292 -8.42 -5.00 -11.69
N GLY A 293 -8.76 -4.83 -12.97
CA GLY A 293 -10.07 -4.40 -13.41
C GLY A 293 -11.19 -5.40 -13.10
N THR A 294 -12.41 -5.00 -13.47
CA THR A 294 -13.62 -5.79 -13.13
C THR A 294 -13.78 -7.04 -13.99
N PHE A 295 -13.30 -6.98 -15.22
CA PHE A 295 -13.35 -8.05 -16.22
C PHE A 295 -11.98 -8.70 -16.48
N SER A 296 -10.95 -8.25 -15.78
CA SER A 296 -9.57 -8.70 -15.90
C SER A 296 -9.12 -9.18 -14.51
N GLY A 297 -8.87 -10.48 -14.38
CA GLY A 297 -8.53 -11.10 -13.09
C GLY A 297 -7.06 -11.45 -12.97
N ILE A 298 -6.59 -11.58 -11.73
CA ILE A 298 -5.29 -12.16 -11.41
C ILE A 298 -5.52 -13.65 -11.13
N TYR A 299 -4.86 -14.50 -11.90
CA TYR A 299 -5.00 -15.95 -11.74
C TYR A 299 -4.17 -16.46 -10.55
N SER A 300 -2.92 -16.01 -10.44
CA SER A 300 -2.00 -16.36 -9.36
C SER A 300 -0.92 -15.32 -9.17
N VAL A 301 -0.42 -15.20 -7.95
CA VAL A 301 0.76 -14.41 -7.60
C VAL A 301 1.86 -15.37 -7.15
N SER A 302 2.96 -15.42 -7.89
CA SER A 302 4.17 -16.16 -7.51
C SER A 302 5.04 -15.30 -6.60
N LYS A 303 5.66 -15.93 -5.61
CA LYS A 303 6.46 -15.29 -4.59
C LYS A 303 7.74 -16.11 -4.44
N GLU A 304 8.87 -15.55 -4.83
CA GLU A 304 10.16 -16.22 -4.77
C GLU A 304 11.10 -15.42 -3.85
N ASP A 305 11.79 -16.14 -2.96
CA ASP A 305 12.81 -15.62 -2.04
C ASP A 305 12.40 -14.41 -1.15
N LEU A 306 11.12 -14.29 -0.78
CA LEU A 306 10.64 -13.19 0.06
C LEU A 306 11.41 -13.04 1.40
N PRO A 307 12.01 -11.87 1.69
CA PRO A 307 12.65 -11.60 2.98
C PRO A 307 11.61 -11.48 4.11
N GLU A 308 12.07 -11.60 5.37
CA GLU A 308 11.18 -11.58 6.54
C GLU A 308 10.45 -10.24 6.72
N GLU A 309 11.05 -9.15 6.25
CA GLU A 309 10.52 -7.79 6.33
C GLU A 309 9.46 -7.48 5.26
N MET A 310 9.23 -8.39 4.30
CA MET A 310 8.33 -8.17 3.16
C MET A 310 7.02 -8.93 3.31
N THR A 311 5.90 -8.20 3.24
CA THR A 311 4.56 -8.77 3.36
C THR A 311 3.79 -8.62 2.05
N VAL A 312 3.31 -9.74 1.50
CA VAL A 312 2.49 -9.76 0.27
C VAL A 312 1.08 -10.21 0.61
N THR A 313 0.13 -9.28 0.52
CA THR A 313 -1.30 -9.53 0.73
C THR A 313 -2.03 -9.51 -0.59
N HIS A 314 -2.98 -10.42 -0.76
CA HIS A 314 -3.81 -10.52 -1.97
C HIS A 314 -5.25 -10.75 -1.53
N TYR A 315 -6.16 -9.90 -2.00
CA TYR A 315 -7.57 -9.96 -1.63
C TYR A 315 -8.46 -9.42 -2.75
N ARG A 316 -9.77 -9.72 -2.67
CA ARG A 316 -10.78 -9.18 -3.60
C ARG A 316 -11.66 -8.16 -2.89
N ALA A 317 -11.64 -6.93 -3.38
CA ALA A 317 -12.49 -5.84 -2.92
C ALA A 317 -13.74 -5.74 -3.78
N GLY A 318 -14.73 -6.60 -3.51
CA GLY A 318 -15.98 -6.64 -4.27
C GLY A 318 -15.77 -7.15 -5.69
N ILE A 319 -15.67 -6.25 -6.66
CA ILE A 319 -15.49 -6.57 -8.09
C ILE A 319 -14.07 -6.27 -8.60
N PHE A 320 -13.18 -5.83 -7.71
CA PHE A 320 -11.77 -5.60 -8.02
C PHE A 320 -10.90 -6.60 -7.26
N GLU A 321 -9.72 -6.89 -7.81
CA GLU A 321 -8.70 -7.72 -7.17
C GLU A 321 -7.48 -6.86 -6.88
N VAL A 322 -6.94 -6.98 -5.67
CA VAL A 322 -5.86 -6.11 -5.19
C VAL A 322 -4.74 -6.97 -4.63
N VAL A 323 -3.51 -6.68 -5.05
CA VAL A 323 -2.28 -7.23 -4.47
C VAL A 323 -1.52 -6.07 -3.85
N LYS A 324 -1.19 -6.17 -2.57
CA LYS A 324 -0.37 -5.19 -1.86
C LYS A 324 0.90 -5.82 -1.35
N ILE A 325 2.01 -5.13 -1.56
CA ILE A 325 3.33 -5.47 -1.06
C ILE A 325 3.81 -4.33 -0.18
N ASN A 326 4.28 -4.65 1.01
CA ASN A 326 4.95 -3.68 1.88
C ASN A 326 6.27 -4.27 2.37
N ALA A 327 7.34 -3.50 2.27
CA ALA A 327 8.64 -3.81 2.87
C ALA A 327 9.29 -2.54 3.41
N GLU A 328 10.00 -2.66 4.53
CA GLU A 328 10.76 -1.58 5.15
C GLU A 328 12.20 -2.06 5.41
N GLY A 329 13.17 -1.16 5.20
CA GLY A 329 14.57 -1.47 5.47
C GLY A 329 15.21 -2.41 4.45
N LEU A 330 14.81 -2.32 3.18
CA LEU A 330 15.40 -3.15 2.12
C LEU A 330 16.88 -2.81 1.90
N SER A 331 17.71 -3.82 1.67
CA SER A 331 19.15 -3.69 1.37
C SER A 331 19.52 -4.32 0.02
N ASP A 332 20.75 -4.08 -0.44
CA ASP A 332 21.29 -4.62 -1.70
C ASP A 332 21.67 -6.11 -1.62
N GLU A 333 21.63 -6.72 -0.43
CA GLU A 333 21.91 -8.15 -0.23
C GLU A 333 20.65 -9.02 -0.38
N GLN A 334 19.47 -8.43 -0.24
CA GLN A 334 18.20 -9.13 -0.32
C GLN A 334 17.80 -9.38 -1.78
N LYS A 335 17.37 -10.61 -2.06
CA LYS A 335 16.85 -11.01 -3.36
C LYS A 335 15.39 -11.38 -3.18
N PHE A 336 14.53 -10.88 -4.04
CA PHE A 336 13.12 -11.21 -4.04
C PHE A 336 12.55 -11.04 -5.43
N GLU A 337 11.52 -11.81 -5.75
CA GLU A 337 10.81 -11.69 -7.01
C GLU A 337 9.33 -11.98 -6.77
N VAL A 338 8.49 -11.04 -7.19
CA VAL A 338 7.04 -11.18 -7.15
C VAL A 338 6.51 -11.00 -8.56
N GLU A 339 5.86 -12.04 -9.04
CA GLU A 339 5.25 -12.07 -10.36
C GLU A 339 3.77 -12.39 -10.24
N TYR A 340 3.00 -11.98 -11.23
CA TYR A 340 1.59 -12.27 -11.33
C TYR A 340 1.24 -12.85 -12.69
N VAL A 341 0.22 -13.69 -12.71
CA VAL A 341 -0.32 -14.28 -13.93
C VAL A 341 -1.68 -13.67 -14.17
N VAL A 342 -1.85 -13.04 -15.32
CA VAL A 342 -3.15 -12.50 -15.73
C VAL A 342 -4.07 -13.60 -16.23
N ALA A 343 -5.36 -13.47 -15.94
CA ALA A 343 -6.35 -14.38 -16.50
C ALA A 343 -6.76 -13.91 -17.89
N GLY A 344 -6.28 -14.58 -18.95
CA GLY A 344 -6.60 -14.21 -20.35
C GLY A 344 -8.05 -14.49 -20.76
N ASN A 345 -8.88 -14.98 -19.83
CA ASN A 345 -10.30 -15.22 -20.06
C ASN A 345 -11.15 -14.44 -19.05
N ALA A 346 -12.10 -13.65 -19.56
CA ALA A 346 -13.08 -12.90 -18.78
C ALA A 346 -13.91 -13.78 -17.81
N LEU A 347 -14.03 -15.10 -18.08
CA LEU A 347 -14.66 -16.06 -17.17
C LEU A 347 -14.00 -16.13 -15.78
N PHE A 348 -12.71 -15.80 -15.71
CA PHE A 348 -11.92 -15.82 -14.48
C PHE A 348 -11.79 -14.44 -13.84
N SER A 349 -12.56 -13.46 -14.31
CA SER A 349 -12.59 -12.14 -13.70
C SER A 349 -13.28 -12.12 -12.32
N PRO A 350 -12.95 -11.14 -11.46
CA PRO A 350 -13.59 -11.00 -10.15
C PRO A 350 -15.12 -10.84 -10.27
N LEU A 351 -15.60 -10.06 -11.25
CA LEU A 351 -17.04 -9.87 -11.42
C LEU A 351 -17.76 -11.17 -11.81
N ILE A 352 -17.24 -11.92 -12.79
CA ILE A 352 -17.89 -13.15 -13.26
C ILE A 352 -17.85 -14.22 -12.17
N THR A 353 -16.74 -14.34 -11.44
CA THR A 353 -16.63 -15.27 -10.32
C THR A 353 -17.58 -14.92 -9.18
N LEU A 354 -17.77 -13.63 -8.87
CA LEU A 354 -18.76 -13.18 -7.90
C LEU A 354 -20.18 -13.56 -8.33
N ILE A 355 -20.57 -13.22 -9.57
CA ILE A 355 -21.91 -13.54 -10.10
C ILE A 355 -22.14 -15.05 -10.11
N ALA A 356 -21.18 -15.84 -10.58
CA ALA A 356 -21.26 -17.29 -10.61
C ALA A 356 -21.41 -17.86 -9.19
N THR A 357 -20.65 -17.36 -8.22
CA THR A 357 -20.74 -17.80 -6.83
C THR A 357 -22.11 -17.52 -6.24
N VAL A 358 -22.64 -16.32 -6.45
CA VAL A 358 -23.99 -15.93 -5.99
C VAL A 358 -25.06 -16.80 -6.65
N LEU A 359 -24.96 -17.05 -7.95
CA LEU A 359 -25.91 -17.92 -8.66
C LEU A 359 -25.86 -19.36 -8.16
N ILE A 360 -24.66 -19.92 -7.93
CA ILE A 360 -24.50 -21.29 -7.40
C ILE A 360 -25.08 -21.39 -5.99
N LEU A 361 -24.83 -20.40 -5.11
CA LEU A 361 -25.41 -20.36 -3.77
C LEU A 361 -26.94 -20.22 -3.82
N PHE A 362 -27.47 -19.42 -4.73
CA PHE A 362 -28.91 -19.29 -4.95
C PHE A 362 -29.54 -20.62 -5.40
N VAL A 363 -28.92 -21.29 -6.38
CA VAL A 363 -29.35 -22.63 -6.83
C VAL A 363 -29.28 -23.64 -5.69
N THR A 364 -28.21 -23.58 -4.87
CA THR A 364 -28.05 -24.42 -3.67
C THR A 364 -29.21 -24.24 -2.70
N LEU A 365 -29.59 -23.00 -2.41
CA LEU A 365 -30.71 -22.67 -1.54
C LEU A 365 -32.05 -23.19 -2.12
N VAL A 366 -32.32 -22.92 -3.40
CA VAL A 366 -33.55 -23.37 -4.08
C VAL A 366 -33.66 -24.89 -4.09
N LEU A 367 -32.57 -25.61 -4.41
CA LEU A 367 -32.52 -27.07 -4.35
C LEU A 367 -32.74 -27.58 -2.93
N GLY A 368 -32.07 -27.00 -1.94
CA GLY A 368 -32.23 -27.36 -0.54
C GLY A 368 -33.67 -27.18 -0.04
N LEU A 369 -34.31 -26.06 -0.38
CA LEU A 369 -35.71 -25.78 -0.05
C LEU A 369 -36.67 -26.73 -0.77
N ARG A 370 -36.41 -27.07 -2.03
CA ARG A 370 -37.23 -28.00 -2.81
C ARG A 370 -37.16 -29.42 -2.23
N LEU A 371 -35.97 -29.88 -1.85
CA LEU A 371 -35.76 -31.19 -1.21
C LEU A 371 -36.39 -31.27 0.19
N THR A 372 -36.47 -30.15 0.90
CA THR A 372 -37.10 -30.07 2.24
C THR A 372 -38.58 -29.67 2.21
N ARG A 373 -39.27 -29.77 1.06
CA ARG A 373 -40.71 -29.39 0.95
C ARG A 373 -41.61 -30.08 1.98
N MET A 374 -41.30 -31.33 2.36
CA MET A 374 -42.04 -32.13 3.35
C MET A 374 -41.30 -32.26 4.71
N ARG A 375 -40.28 -31.44 4.94
CA ARG A 375 -39.36 -31.52 6.10
C ARG A 375 -39.18 -30.15 6.76
N SER A 376 -38.50 -30.12 7.91
CA SER A 376 -38.07 -28.87 8.52
C SER A 376 -37.11 -28.11 7.58
N ARG A 377 -37.25 -26.78 7.52
CA ARG A 377 -36.35 -25.91 6.74
C ARG A 377 -35.19 -25.36 7.57
N SER A 378 -35.19 -25.56 8.90
CA SER A 378 -34.22 -24.94 9.80
C SER A 378 -32.77 -25.29 9.45
N ILE A 379 -32.46 -26.57 9.25
CA ILE A 379 -31.11 -27.03 8.91
C ILE A 379 -30.62 -26.44 7.58
N VAL A 380 -31.49 -26.41 6.58
CA VAL A 380 -31.20 -25.86 5.24
C VAL A 380 -30.94 -24.36 5.30
N VAL A 381 -31.75 -23.61 6.05
CA VAL A 381 -31.55 -22.16 6.21
C VAL A 381 -30.24 -21.87 6.95
N THR A 382 -29.98 -22.55 8.07
CA THR A 382 -28.72 -22.37 8.82
C THR A 382 -27.50 -22.73 8.00
N ALA A 383 -27.54 -23.86 7.27
CA ALA A 383 -26.44 -24.26 6.38
C ALA A 383 -26.20 -23.24 5.25
N SER A 384 -27.27 -22.66 4.70
CA SER A 384 -27.15 -21.65 3.65
C SER A 384 -26.47 -20.37 4.14
N ILE A 385 -26.76 -19.94 5.37
CA ILE A 385 -26.08 -18.79 6.00
C ILE A 385 -24.60 -19.11 6.20
N LEU A 386 -24.28 -20.30 6.71
CA LEU A 386 -22.89 -20.74 6.89
C LEU A 386 -22.13 -20.82 5.56
N PHE A 387 -22.72 -21.42 4.53
CA PHE A 387 -22.11 -21.49 3.19
C PHE A 387 -21.91 -20.10 2.59
N THR A 388 -22.85 -19.18 2.80
CA THR A 388 -22.72 -17.80 2.31
C THR A 388 -21.59 -17.07 3.04
N GLY A 389 -21.49 -17.18 4.36
CA GLY A 389 -20.41 -16.58 5.15
C GLY A 389 -19.04 -17.15 4.79
N MET A 390 -18.95 -18.48 4.65
CA MET A 390 -17.73 -19.17 4.22
C MET A 390 -17.33 -18.74 2.81
N MET A 391 -18.25 -18.71 1.85
CA MET A 391 -17.95 -18.26 0.49
C MET A 391 -17.58 -16.78 0.45
N GLY A 392 -18.17 -15.94 1.29
CA GLY A 392 -17.75 -14.55 1.45
C GLY A 392 -16.29 -14.45 1.91
N TYR A 393 -15.90 -15.22 2.92
CA TYR A 393 -14.51 -15.31 3.38
C TYR A 393 -13.57 -15.82 2.28
N VAL A 394 -13.93 -16.93 1.62
CA VAL A 394 -13.14 -17.52 0.54
C VAL A 394 -12.99 -16.53 -0.61
N TYR A 395 -14.07 -15.90 -1.05
CA TYR A 395 -14.01 -14.97 -2.17
C TYR A 395 -13.14 -13.74 -1.88
N VAL A 396 -13.30 -13.14 -0.69
CA VAL A 396 -12.62 -11.88 -0.33
C VAL A 396 -11.18 -12.10 0.11
N LEU A 397 -10.91 -13.07 1.01
CA LEU A 397 -9.65 -13.15 1.73
C LEU A 397 -8.73 -14.29 1.31
N SER A 398 -9.25 -15.33 0.65
CA SER A 398 -8.43 -16.53 0.42
C SER A 398 -7.45 -16.42 -0.74
N ALA A 399 -7.49 -15.34 -1.53
CA ALA A 399 -6.63 -15.15 -2.71
C ALA A 399 -6.66 -16.32 -3.72
N LEU A 400 -7.61 -17.26 -3.57
CA LEU A 400 -7.61 -18.49 -4.34
C LEU A 400 -7.95 -18.21 -5.80
N PRO A 401 -7.36 -18.96 -6.75
CA PRO A 401 -7.70 -18.82 -8.14
C PRO A 401 -9.21 -18.97 -8.37
N PRO A 402 -9.79 -18.23 -9.33
CA PRO A 402 -11.20 -18.29 -9.73
C PRO A 402 -11.81 -19.70 -9.81
N THR A 403 -11.04 -20.65 -10.34
CA THR A 403 -11.43 -22.05 -10.50
C THR A 403 -11.69 -22.76 -9.16
N PHE A 404 -10.86 -22.50 -8.14
CA PHE A 404 -11.04 -23.06 -6.80
C PHE A 404 -12.26 -22.47 -6.11
N VAL A 405 -12.48 -21.16 -6.22
CA VAL A 405 -13.65 -20.50 -5.63
C VAL A 405 -14.94 -21.10 -6.18
N MET A 406 -15.04 -21.25 -7.51
CA MET A 406 -16.17 -21.90 -8.16
C MET A 406 -16.31 -23.38 -7.76
N GLY A 407 -15.19 -24.10 -7.64
CA GLY A 407 -15.18 -25.49 -7.18
C GLY A 407 -15.74 -25.66 -5.76
N ILE A 408 -15.36 -24.78 -4.83
CA ILE A 408 -15.89 -24.77 -3.45
C ILE A 408 -17.39 -24.44 -3.45
N ALA A 409 -17.84 -23.48 -4.26
CA ALA A 409 -19.26 -23.16 -4.39
C ALA A 409 -20.08 -24.38 -4.90
N ALA A 410 -19.56 -25.10 -5.91
CA ALA A 410 -20.18 -26.32 -6.41
C ALA A 410 -20.20 -27.44 -5.35
N ALA A 411 -19.12 -27.59 -4.58
CA ALA A 411 -19.06 -28.54 -3.47
C ALA A 411 -20.11 -28.23 -2.39
N CYS A 412 -20.38 -26.95 -2.10
CA CYS A 412 -21.48 -26.54 -1.20
C CYS A 412 -22.84 -27.03 -1.72
N THR A 413 -23.06 -26.99 -3.05
CA THR A 413 -24.29 -27.50 -3.67
C THR A 413 -24.47 -29.00 -3.42
N VAL A 414 -23.39 -29.78 -3.58
CA VAL A 414 -23.40 -31.23 -3.34
C VAL A 414 -23.59 -31.55 -1.86
N ALA A 415 -22.88 -30.84 -0.98
CA ALA A 415 -22.98 -30.98 0.48
C ALA A 415 -24.38 -30.63 1.01
N MET A 416 -25.14 -29.81 0.28
CA MET A 416 -26.51 -29.47 0.64
C MET A 416 -27.47 -30.67 0.54
N MET A 417 -27.22 -31.63 -0.34
CA MET A 417 -28.08 -32.80 -0.53
C MET A 417 -28.22 -33.68 0.73
N PRO A 418 -27.13 -34.16 1.36
CA PRO A 418 -27.25 -34.95 2.58
C PRO A 418 -27.84 -34.14 3.76
N LEU A 419 -27.54 -32.84 3.86
CA LEU A 419 -28.11 -31.95 4.88
C LEU A 419 -29.64 -31.83 4.74
N ALA A 420 -30.13 -31.66 3.51
CA ALA A 420 -31.56 -31.69 3.22
C ALA A 420 -32.19 -33.08 3.48
N LEU A 421 -31.42 -34.16 3.33
CA LEU A 421 -31.87 -35.52 3.55
C LEU A 421 -32.00 -35.91 5.04
N ILE A 422 -31.14 -35.38 5.90
CA ILE A 422 -31.15 -35.64 7.35
C ILE A 422 -32.20 -34.79 8.08
N SER A 423 -32.69 -33.72 7.44
CA SER A 423 -33.70 -32.85 8.04
C SER A 423 -34.93 -33.63 8.54
N PRO A 424 -35.37 -33.38 9.80
CA PRO A 424 -36.53 -34.08 10.35
C PRO A 424 -37.75 -33.82 9.47
N ARG A 425 -38.54 -34.87 9.23
CA ARG A 425 -39.86 -34.71 8.60
C ARG A 425 -40.69 -33.76 9.45
N ARG A 426 -41.51 -32.93 8.80
CA ARG A 426 -42.51 -32.12 9.49
C ARG A 426 -43.46 -33.12 10.16
N VAL A 427 -43.18 -33.44 11.42
CA VAL A 427 -44.14 -34.07 12.31
C VAL A 427 -44.81 -32.89 12.99
N ASP A 428 -46.10 -32.69 12.72
CA ASP A 428 -46.93 -31.77 13.49
C ASP A 428 -47.03 -32.31 14.92
N TRP A 429 -46.13 -31.85 15.79
CA TRP A 429 -46.27 -32.05 17.24
C TRP A 429 -46.21 -30.72 18.01
N THR A 430 -46.21 -29.60 17.30
CA THR A 430 -46.39 -28.27 17.87
C THR A 430 -47.74 -27.76 17.44
N MET A 431 -48.71 -27.78 18.36
CA MET A 431 -49.87 -26.91 18.31
C MET A 431 -49.39 -25.48 18.00
N SER A 432 -49.54 -25.05 16.76
CA SER A 432 -49.46 -23.64 16.40
C SER A 432 -50.72 -22.98 16.94
N GLU A 433 -50.58 -21.92 17.74
CA GLU A 433 -51.69 -21.15 18.32
C GLU A 433 -52.75 -20.69 17.28
N GLU A 434 -52.40 -20.70 15.99
CA GLU A 434 -53.29 -20.38 14.86
C GLU A 434 -54.38 -21.45 14.58
N SER A 435 -54.23 -22.70 15.04
CA SER A 435 -55.22 -23.76 14.78
C SER A 435 -56.32 -23.86 15.84
N LEU A 436 -56.22 -23.12 16.95
CA LEU A 436 -57.24 -23.12 18.00
C LEU A 436 -58.49 -22.34 17.58
N ASP A 437 -58.35 -21.25 16.84
CA ASP A 437 -59.49 -20.45 16.39
C ASP A 437 -60.33 -21.18 15.33
N ASP A 438 -59.69 -21.87 14.39
CA ASP A 438 -60.40 -22.63 13.34
C ASP A 438 -61.09 -23.90 13.89
N ASP A 439 -60.49 -24.60 14.85
CA ASP A 439 -61.12 -25.76 15.49
C ASP A 439 -62.18 -25.35 16.53
N TYR A 440 -62.02 -24.22 17.22
CA TYR A 440 -63.06 -23.64 18.08
C TYR A 440 -64.28 -23.18 17.26
N GLN A 441 -64.05 -22.52 16.11
CA GLN A 441 -65.11 -22.13 15.18
C GLN A 441 -65.80 -23.34 14.52
N ARG A 442 -65.08 -24.43 14.22
CA ARG A 442 -65.69 -25.70 13.77
C ARG A 442 -66.49 -26.39 14.86
N ALA A 443 -66.05 -26.33 16.11
CA ALA A 443 -66.78 -26.90 17.25
C ALA A 443 -68.06 -26.10 17.55
N LEU A 444 -68.01 -24.76 17.46
CA LEU A 444 -69.18 -23.87 17.63
C LEU A 444 -70.24 -24.05 16.53
N ASN A 445 -69.83 -24.43 15.32
CA ASN A 445 -70.73 -24.60 14.17
C ASN A 445 -71.30 -26.03 14.03
N ARG A 446 -70.98 -26.97 14.93
CA ARG A 446 -71.63 -28.30 14.95
C ARG A 446 -73.07 -28.17 15.45
N LYS A 447 -74.05 -28.26 14.53
CA LYS A 447 -75.46 -28.45 14.87
C LYS A 447 -75.65 -29.87 15.43
N ILE A 448 -75.65 -30.01 16.75
CA ILE A 448 -75.97 -31.27 17.43
C ILE A 448 -77.50 -31.45 17.35
N PRO A 449 -78.00 -32.58 16.79
CA PRO A 449 -79.44 -32.83 16.76
C PRO A 449 -79.97 -33.04 18.18
N THR A 450 -81.11 -32.41 18.50
CA THR A 450 -81.76 -32.52 19.80
C THR A 450 -83.10 -33.26 19.69
N VAL A 451 -83.41 -34.12 20.66
CA VAL A 451 -84.70 -34.83 20.74
C VAL A 451 -85.45 -34.38 21.98
N GLU A 452 -86.73 -34.02 21.82
CA GLU A 452 -87.60 -33.66 22.94
C GLU A 452 -88.07 -34.89 23.72
N CYS A 453 -87.98 -34.82 25.04
CA CYS A 453 -88.47 -35.89 25.90
C CYS A 453 -90.02 -35.95 25.87
N PRO A 454 -90.65 -37.09 25.51
CA PRO A 454 -92.11 -37.20 25.46
C PRO A 454 -92.79 -37.01 26.83
N ALA A 455 -92.04 -37.18 27.93
CA ALA A 455 -92.57 -37.14 29.28
C ALA A 455 -92.51 -35.74 29.93
N CYS A 456 -91.55 -34.89 29.55
CA CYS A 456 -91.36 -33.57 30.17
C CYS A 456 -91.05 -32.44 29.19
N GLY A 457 -91.04 -32.70 27.88
CA GLY A 457 -90.81 -31.70 26.83
C GLY A 457 -89.39 -31.15 26.77
N THR A 458 -88.48 -31.58 27.65
CA THR A 458 -87.10 -31.07 27.68
C THR A 458 -86.32 -31.58 26.46
N SER A 459 -85.67 -30.66 25.75
CA SER A 459 -84.82 -30.97 24.60
C SER A 459 -83.46 -31.52 25.06
N ASN A 460 -83.08 -32.72 24.58
CA ASN A 460 -81.84 -33.39 24.96
C ASN A 460 -80.93 -33.54 23.73
N PRO A 461 -79.65 -33.10 23.79
CA PRO A 461 -78.70 -33.24 22.68
C PRO A 461 -78.27 -34.70 22.48
N VAL A 462 -78.14 -35.11 21.22
CA VAL A 462 -77.70 -36.47 20.83
C VAL A 462 -76.36 -36.35 20.13
N GLU A 463 -75.28 -36.64 20.86
CA GLU A 463 -73.90 -36.46 20.38
C GLU A 463 -73.35 -37.66 19.61
N THR A 464 -74.03 -38.81 19.64
CA THR A 464 -73.55 -40.06 19.02
C THR A 464 -74.32 -40.38 17.73
N ASP A 465 -73.64 -40.93 16.73
CA ASP A 465 -74.26 -41.40 15.48
C ASP A 465 -74.58 -42.91 15.49
N THR A 466 -74.18 -43.63 16.53
CA THR A 466 -74.48 -45.05 16.72
C THR A 466 -75.93 -45.23 17.20
N ARG A 467 -76.67 -46.16 16.57
CA ARG A 467 -78.07 -46.49 16.90
C ARG A 467 -78.23 -47.99 17.10
N PRO A 468 -79.04 -48.47 18.07
CA PRO A 468 -79.81 -47.69 19.04
C PRO A 468 -78.96 -47.17 20.22
N VAL A 469 -79.22 -45.93 20.66
CA VAL A 469 -78.55 -45.33 21.82
C VAL A 469 -79.55 -45.03 22.93
N ARG A 470 -79.13 -45.20 24.19
CA ARG A 470 -79.94 -44.86 25.37
C ARG A 470 -79.30 -43.69 26.10
N ILE A 471 -80.01 -42.56 26.16
CA ILE A 471 -79.55 -41.36 26.87
C ILE A 471 -80.54 -41.01 28.00
N PRO A 472 -80.07 -40.66 29.20
CA PRO A 472 -80.95 -40.16 30.25
C PRO A 472 -81.43 -38.75 29.90
N CYS A 473 -82.72 -38.48 30.06
CA CYS A 473 -83.27 -37.14 29.90
C CYS A 473 -82.80 -36.23 31.04
N GLY A 474 -82.23 -35.05 30.72
CA GLY A 474 -81.75 -34.07 31.70
C GLY A 474 -82.84 -33.47 32.60
N GLY A 475 -84.09 -33.39 32.11
CA GLY A 475 -85.22 -32.87 32.89
C GLY A 475 -85.82 -33.85 33.90
N CYS A 476 -86.25 -35.04 33.44
CA CYS A 476 -86.99 -36.00 34.29
C CYS A 476 -86.22 -37.29 34.63
N GLY A 477 -84.98 -37.44 34.16
CA GLY A 477 -84.12 -38.60 34.47
C GLY A 477 -84.52 -39.93 33.81
N ARG A 478 -85.58 -39.96 32.98
CA ARG A 478 -85.99 -41.17 32.25
C ARG A 478 -85.05 -41.47 31.09
N ASN A 479 -84.76 -42.75 30.87
CA ASN A 479 -83.93 -43.20 29.75
C ASN A 479 -84.71 -43.12 28.43
N LEU A 480 -84.25 -42.24 27.54
CA LEU A 480 -84.71 -42.12 26.16
C LEU A 480 -83.94 -43.14 25.31
N ARG A 481 -84.66 -44.02 24.61
CA ARG A 481 -84.09 -44.92 23.61
C ARG A 481 -84.30 -44.29 22.24
N ILE A 482 -83.22 -43.98 21.55
CA ILE A 482 -83.23 -43.40 20.21
C ILE A 482 -82.89 -44.53 19.23
N GLU A 483 -83.85 -44.83 18.36
CA GLU A 483 -83.70 -45.81 17.28
C GLU A 483 -83.30 -45.10 15.98
N ALA A 484 -82.96 -45.89 14.95
CA ALA A 484 -82.43 -45.38 13.69
C ALA A 484 -83.40 -44.47 12.94
#